data_AF-A0A945J927-F1
#
_entry.id   AF-A0A945J927-F1
#
_cell.length_a   1.000
_cell.length_b   1.000
_cell.length_c   1.000
_cell.angle_alpha   90.00
_cell.angle_beta   90.00
_cell.angle_gamma   90.00
#
_symmetry.space_group_name_H-M   'P 1'
#
loop_
_entity.id
_entity.type
_entity.pdbx_description
1 polymer ?
#
loop_
_entity_poly.entity_id
_entity_poly.type
_entity_poly.pdbx_seq_one_letter_code
_entity_poly.pdbx_strand_id
1 'polypeptide(L)'
;MGRQLQSRYTPTVRIAIAGVALLAAALGFLAAPGNWTSGSSILEVTVGDTTLTSDVVVGSDSPILFMDQQVTVEAGRGIPVDGPLDVTVSKAGSVLALGDVEVTLFTSDGERQTVPVLRQEEGGVVASRRPPQRSGVVLALLGAVVVLWVTEFVPLFVTSLAIPVVLLAGGAASLGGAVSPFAHPIIVLFFAGFLMAEAMARVGLDKLAAAAIVSRAGKSPLMLFSAMLAGSAFLSMWMSNTAAVTILVPVALAIAEPTGSASYRKAIVLGIAYASTIGGVGSAIGTPANPLAIEFIDELTGRQIGFAEWFLFGLPMVFLFLPLMGTYLWKVSRVSVDRSRFDTAAAAARSEMESIGRLTGRQVRVLGVFALVMAGWLTQNIHGQATGMVALAGAALLALMRQVKPVDLSRISWPTLITFGGGLSLGVAMVDTGTSDWLVTQLGGLVDWPTPVAIAAVAVAALVFTTVASNTAAAATLIPLAIPLAGLIGIDPVALVLVVALASSIDFALVIGTPPTMLAYDTGLFTASEIMAKGSPLDLGGLVLLVGAVVPFWYLVGLI
;
A
#
# COMPACT_ATOMS: atom_id res chain seq x y z
N MET A 1 10.93 13.22 15.99
CA MET A 1 9.90 12.21 16.32
C MET A 1 10.48 10.86 16.73
N GLY A 2 11.42 10.24 16.01
CA GLY A 2 12.05 8.97 16.44
C GLY A 2 12.76 8.98 17.81
N ARG A 3 13.18 10.15 18.33
CA ARG A 3 13.83 10.28 19.64
C ARG A 3 12.91 9.95 20.83
N GLN A 4 11.59 10.14 20.74
CA GLN A 4 10.67 9.86 21.87
C GLN A 4 10.27 8.38 21.99
N LEU A 5 10.34 7.60 20.90
CA LEU A 5 10.19 6.14 20.95
C LEU A 5 11.52 5.48 21.36
N GLN A 6 12.65 5.94 20.82
CA GLN A 6 13.97 5.39 21.18
C GLN A 6 14.41 5.67 22.63
N SER A 7 13.87 6.72 23.27
CA SER A 7 14.13 7.01 24.69
C SER A 7 13.37 6.10 25.65
N ARG A 8 12.43 5.27 25.18
CA ARG A 8 11.66 4.34 26.03
C ARG A 8 12.35 2.99 26.24
N TYR A 9 13.28 2.60 25.38
CA TYR A 9 13.93 1.30 25.47
C TYR A 9 15.20 1.38 26.29
N THR A 10 15.16 0.81 27.50
CA THR A 10 16.35 0.56 28.32
C THR A 10 17.32 -0.34 27.55
N PRO A 11 18.64 -0.27 27.82
CA PRO A 11 19.64 -1.12 27.17
C PRO A 11 19.26 -2.61 27.14
N THR A 12 18.62 -3.09 28.20
CA THR A 12 18.09 -4.46 28.31
C THR A 12 17.04 -4.78 27.25
N VAL A 13 16.08 -3.88 27.00
CA VAL A 13 15.07 -4.08 25.95
C VAL A 13 15.70 -4.02 24.56
N ARG A 14 16.74 -3.20 24.37
CA ARG A 14 17.48 -3.14 23.10
C ARG A 14 18.16 -4.47 22.77
N ILE A 15 18.80 -5.08 23.77
CA ILE A 15 19.44 -6.39 23.63
C ILE A 15 18.38 -7.47 23.37
N ALA A 16 17.23 -7.41 24.05
CA ALA A 16 16.14 -8.35 23.83
C ALA A 16 15.58 -8.27 22.40
N ILE A 17 15.31 -7.06 21.88
CA ILE A 17 14.81 -6.87 20.50
C ILE A 17 15.83 -7.35 19.48
N ALA A 18 17.11 -7.01 19.65
CA ALA A 18 18.17 -7.51 18.78
C ALA A 18 18.27 -9.05 18.81
N GLY A 19 18.14 -9.65 20.00
CA GLY A 19 18.09 -11.10 20.18
C GLY A 19 16.89 -11.74 19.47
N VAL A 20 15.71 -11.14 19.56
CA VAL A 20 14.50 -11.62 18.87
C VAL A 20 14.64 -11.49 17.36
N ALA A 21 15.19 -10.39 16.85
CA ALA A 21 15.44 -10.21 15.42
C ALA A 21 16.44 -11.26 14.89
N LEU A 22 17.51 -11.54 15.64
CA LEU A 22 18.47 -12.60 15.31
C LEU A 22 17.84 -14.00 15.38
N LEU A 23 16.97 -14.25 16.36
CA LEU A 23 16.25 -15.51 16.47
C LEU A 23 15.29 -15.69 15.29
N ALA A 24 14.52 -14.67 14.94
CA ALA A 24 13.63 -14.68 13.78
C ALA A 24 14.43 -14.90 12.48
N ALA A 25 15.60 -14.26 12.36
CA ALA A 25 16.51 -14.48 11.24
C ALA A 25 17.01 -15.92 11.18
N ALA A 26 17.43 -16.48 12.32
CA ALA A 26 17.90 -17.86 12.41
C ALA A 26 16.79 -18.86 12.08
N LEU A 27 15.58 -18.64 12.59
CA LEU A 27 14.41 -19.47 12.27
C LEU A 27 14.06 -19.40 10.79
N GLY A 28 14.04 -18.20 10.20
CA GLY A 28 13.83 -18.03 8.77
C GLY A 28 14.88 -18.74 7.92
N PHE A 29 16.15 -18.66 8.33
CA PHE A 29 17.24 -19.37 7.65
C PHE A 29 17.08 -20.89 7.72
N LEU A 30 16.73 -21.41 8.90
CA LEU A 30 16.58 -22.85 9.14
C LEU A 30 15.32 -23.44 8.50
N ALA A 31 14.26 -22.65 8.35
CA ALA A 31 13.02 -23.06 7.71
C ALA A 31 13.12 -23.06 6.18
N ALA A 32 14.19 -22.52 5.61
CA ALA A 32 14.31 -22.36 4.17
C ALA A 32 14.33 -23.70 3.44
N PRO A 33 13.64 -23.79 2.28
CA PRO A 33 13.71 -24.97 1.44
C PRO A 33 15.13 -25.14 0.87
N GLY A 34 15.47 -26.37 0.52
CA GLY A 34 16.63 -26.64 -0.33
C GLY A 34 16.44 -26.02 -1.72
N ASN A 35 17.55 -25.67 -2.37
CA ASN A 35 17.52 -25.26 -3.77
C ASN A 35 17.10 -26.45 -4.65
N TRP A 36 16.55 -26.17 -5.83
CA TRP A 36 16.37 -27.22 -6.85
C TRP A 36 17.72 -27.84 -7.23
N THR A 37 17.72 -29.16 -7.37
CA THR A 37 18.84 -29.94 -7.86
C THR A 37 18.56 -30.37 -9.29
N SER A 38 19.60 -30.47 -10.11
CA SER A 38 19.46 -30.98 -11.47
C SER A 38 19.04 -32.45 -11.43
N GLY A 39 17.98 -32.82 -12.14
CA GLY A 39 17.47 -34.18 -12.11
C GLY A 39 16.27 -34.41 -13.03
N SER A 40 15.91 -35.69 -13.20
CA SER A 40 14.69 -36.07 -13.92
C SER A 40 13.48 -35.66 -13.10
N SER A 41 12.49 -35.07 -13.74
CA SER A 41 11.27 -34.54 -13.12
C SER A 41 10.10 -34.78 -14.06
N ILE A 42 8.87 -34.63 -13.57
CA ILE A 42 7.66 -34.80 -14.38
C ILE A 42 6.88 -33.49 -14.33
N LEU A 43 6.58 -32.91 -15.48
CA LEU A 43 5.66 -31.79 -15.60
C LEU A 43 4.27 -32.31 -15.94
N GLU A 44 3.31 -32.05 -15.07
CA GLU A 44 1.90 -32.41 -15.20
C GLU A 44 1.08 -31.13 -15.41
N VAL A 45 0.20 -31.14 -16.41
CA VAL A 45 -0.73 -30.04 -16.70
C VAL A 45 -2.13 -30.62 -16.82
N THR A 46 -3.03 -30.18 -15.95
CA THR A 46 -4.45 -30.55 -15.96
C THR A 46 -5.29 -29.37 -16.41
N VAL A 47 -6.14 -29.60 -17.42
CA VAL A 47 -7.09 -28.61 -17.97
C VAL A 47 -8.48 -29.24 -17.95
N GLY A 48 -9.32 -28.87 -16.99
CA GLY A 48 -10.59 -29.55 -16.73
C GLY A 48 -10.37 -31.05 -16.45
N ASP A 49 -10.94 -31.93 -17.30
CA ASP A 49 -10.79 -33.40 -17.17
C ASP A 49 -9.57 -33.97 -17.91
N THR A 50 -8.77 -33.14 -18.57
CA THR A 50 -7.63 -33.60 -19.39
C THR A 50 -6.31 -33.36 -18.66
N THR A 51 -5.56 -34.42 -18.37
CA THR A 51 -4.22 -34.33 -17.76
C THR A 51 -3.16 -34.77 -18.76
N LEU A 52 -2.15 -33.92 -18.96
CA LEU A 52 -0.99 -34.15 -19.80
C LEU A 52 0.25 -34.24 -18.92
N THR A 53 1.11 -35.23 -19.16
CA THR A 53 2.37 -35.39 -18.44
C THR A 53 3.53 -35.48 -19.42
N SER A 54 4.67 -34.90 -19.04
CA SER A 54 5.92 -35.01 -19.78
C SER A 54 7.08 -35.19 -18.82
N ASP A 55 7.99 -36.12 -19.13
CA ASP A 55 9.29 -36.19 -18.50
C ASP A 55 10.11 -34.97 -18.90
N VAL A 56 10.71 -34.30 -17.91
CA VAL A 56 11.46 -33.06 -18.04
C VAL A 56 12.73 -33.16 -17.20
N VAL A 57 13.76 -32.40 -17.56
CA VAL A 57 15.02 -32.38 -16.81
C VAL A 57 15.24 -30.99 -16.25
N VAL A 58 15.30 -30.88 -14.92
CA VAL A 58 15.67 -29.64 -14.24
C VAL A 58 17.14 -29.34 -14.53
N GLY A 59 17.41 -28.15 -15.06
CA GLY A 59 18.71 -27.68 -15.56
C GLY A 59 18.96 -27.93 -17.04
N SER A 60 17.98 -28.43 -17.79
CA SER A 60 18.05 -28.52 -19.25
C SER A 60 17.49 -27.25 -19.90
N ASP A 61 18.23 -26.68 -20.85
CA ASP A 61 17.78 -25.57 -21.71
C ASP A 61 16.87 -26.03 -22.88
N SER A 62 16.57 -27.34 -22.95
CA SER A 62 15.75 -27.90 -24.03
C SER A 62 14.30 -27.41 -23.92
N PRO A 63 13.70 -26.86 -25.00
CA PRO A 63 12.32 -26.42 -24.98
C PRO A 63 11.38 -27.59 -24.66
N ILE A 64 10.37 -27.34 -23.84
CA ILE A 64 9.34 -28.32 -23.50
C ILE A 64 8.11 -27.98 -24.32
N LEU A 65 7.70 -28.90 -25.19
CA LEU A 65 6.48 -28.78 -25.98
C LEU A 65 5.78 -30.13 -25.99
N PHE A 66 4.58 -30.19 -25.41
CA PHE A 66 3.72 -31.36 -25.50
C PHE A 66 2.27 -30.92 -25.67
N MET A 67 1.52 -31.69 -26.45
CA MET A 67 0.18 -31.33 -26.88
C MET A 67 -0.70 -32.57 -27.03
N ASP A 68 -1.99 -32.36 -26.84
CA ASP A 68 -3.06 -33.28 -27.25
C ASP A 68 -3.96 -32.56 -28.28
N GLN A 69 -5.01 -33.21 -28.80
CA GLN A 69 -5.83 -32.71 -29.91
C GLN A 69 -6.43 -31.30 -29.70
N GLN A 70 -6.54 -30.82 -28.45
CA GLN A 70 -7.08 -29.49 -28.15
C GLN A 70 -6.20 -28.61 -27.25
N VAL A 71 -5.25 -29.17 -26.48
CA VAL A 71 -4.45 -28.44 -25.48
C VAL A 71 -2.98 -28.48 -25.88
N THR A 72 -2.31 -27.32 -25.87
CA THR A 72 -0.88 -27.18 -26.13
C THR A 72 -0.19 -26.60 -24.90
N VAL A 73 0.88 -27.26 -24.45
CA VAL A 73 1.72 -26.82 -23.33
C VAL A 73 3.10 -26.49 -23.86
N GLU A 74 3.54 -25.26 -23.63
CA GLU A 74 4.86 -24.76 -24.02
C GLU A 74 5.61 -24.22 -22.80
N ALA A 75 6.84 -24.70 -22.56
CA ALA A 75 7.76 -24.12 -21.58
C ALA A 75 9.06 -23.73 -22.31
N GLY A 76 9.19 -22.44 -22.61
CA GLY A 76 9.99 -21.91 -23.73
C GLY A 76 11.46 -22.33 -23.81
N ARG A 77 12.16 -22.53 -22.68
CA ARG A 77 13.58 -22.91 -22.63
C ARG A 77 13.88 -24.08 -21.68
N GLY A 78 12.90 -24.90 -21.35
CA GLY A 78 13.08 -25.97 -20.36
C GLY A 78 12.92 -25.49 -18.92
N ILE A 79 13.45 -26.25 -17.96
CA ILE A 79 13.30 -25.95 -16.52
C ILE A 79 14.64 -25.47 -15.97
N PRO A 80 14.88 -24.16 -15.85
CA PRO A 80 16.15 -23.65 -15.35
C PRO A 80 16.35 -24.01 -13.86
N VAL A 81 17.61 -24.25 -13.45
CA VAL A 81 17.95 -24.39 -12.02
C VAL A 81 17.86 -23.04 -11.31
N ASP A 82 18.17 -21.97 -12.05
CA ASP A 82 18.44 -20.64 -11.50
C ASP A 82 17.43 -19.57 -11.97
N GLY A 83 16.32 -19.94 -12.63
CA GLY A 83 15.39 -19.00 -13.26
C GLY A 83 13.92 -19.44 -13.14
N PRO A 84 12.96 -18.60 -13.59
CA PRO A 84 11.55 -18.98 -13.58
C PRO A 84 11.28 -20.16 -14.53
N LEU A 85 10.46 -21.09 -14.07
CA LEU A 85 9.75 -22.04 -14.92
C LEU A 85 8.49 -21.34 -15.43
N ASP A 86 8.51 -20.89 -16.67
CA ASP A 86 7.34 -20.33 -17.36
C ASP A 86 6.67 -21.40 -18.22
N VAL A 87 5.40 -21.67 -17.96
CA VAL A 87 4.58 -22.66 -18.68
C VAL A 87 3.36 -21.95 -19.27
N THR A 88 3.30 -21.89 -20.59
CA THR A 88 2.14 -21.40 -21.33
C THR A 88 1.25 -22.58 -21.68
N VAL A 89 0.00 -22.52 -21.24
CA VAL A 89 -1.03 -23.53 -21.54
C VAL A 89 -2.09 -22.88 -22.41
N SER A 90 -2.31 -23.39 -23.62
CA SER A 90 -3.30 -22.89 -24.56
C SER A 90 -4.28 -23.97 -24.98
N LYS A 91 -5.53 -23.58 -25.26
CA LYS A 91 -6.58 -24.51 -25.71
C LYS A 91 -7.29 -23.98 -26.95
N ALA A 92 -7.28 -24.77 -28.02
CA ALA A 92 -7.80 -24.38 -29.32
C ALA A 92 -9.30 -24.03 -29.26
N GLY A 93 -9.65 -22.79 -29.63
CA GLY A 93 -11.04 -22.34 -29.73
C GLY A 93 -11.71 -22.00 -28.38
N SER A 94 -10.97 -21.96 -27.27
CA SER A 94 -11.52 -21.61 -25.95
C SER A 94 -10.61 -20.67 -25.17
N VAL A 95 -11.22 -19.76 -24.41
CA VAL A 95 -10.52 -18.92 -23.44
C VAL A 95 -10.47 -19.68 -22.10
N LEU A 96 -9.28 -20.00 -21.62
CA LEU A 96 -9.06 -20.72 -20.35
C LEU A 96 -9.11 -19.76 -19.17
N ALA A 97 -9.96 -20.00 -18.17
CA ALA A 97 -9.94 -19.20 -16.94
C ALA A 97 -8.76 -19.62 -16.05
N LEU A 98 -8.29 -18.70 -15.18
CA LEU A 98 -7.16 -18.96 -14.27
C LEU A 98 -7.34 -20.21 -13.39
N GLY A 99 -8.59 -20.51 -13.00
CA GLY A 99 -8.91 -21.67 -12.14
C GLY A 99 -9.13 -23.00 -12.89
N ASP A 100 -9.15 -23.00 -14.22
CA ASP A 100 -9.42 -24.23 -15.01
C ASP A 100 -8.14 -25.04 -15.31
N VAL A 101 -6.98 -24.48 -14.99
CA VAL A 101 -5.66 -25.02 -15.32
C VAL A 101 -4.86 -25.23 -14.04
N GLU A 102 -4.39 -26.45 -13.84
CA GLU A 102 -3.46 -26.80 -12.78
C GLU A 102 -2.14 -27.26 -13.40
N VAL A 103 -1.04 -26.60 -13.03
CA VAL A 103 0.31 -26.99 -13.46
C VAL A 103 1.07 -27.49 -12.24
N THR A 104 1.62 -28.69 -12.32
CA THR A 104 2.34 -29.35 -11.23
C THR A 104 3.67 -29.88 -11.73
N LEU A 105 4.75 -29.54 -11.05
CA LEU A 105 6.08 -30.10 -11.26
C LEU A 105 6.38 -31.12 -10.16
N PHE A 106 6.65 -32.36 -10.53
CA PHE A 106 7.20 -33.37 -9.63
C PHE A 106 8.72 -33.38 -9.77
N THR A 107 9.42 -32.91 -8.75
CA THR A 107 10.90 -32.85 -8.73
C THR A 107 11.52 -34.25 -8.66
N SER A 108 12.84 -34.36 -8.87
CA SER A 108 13.57 -35.63 -8.79
C SER A 108 13.43 -36.36 -7.46
N ASP A 109 13.14 -35.62 -6.41
CA ASP A 109 13.01 -36.11 -5.04
C ASP A 109 11.56 -36.55 -4.74
N GLY A 110 10.67 -36.47 -5.75
CA GLY A 110 9.26 -36.82 -5.66
C GLY A 110 8.37 -35.74 -5.04
N GLU A 111 8.91 -34.56 -4.70
CA GLU A 111 8.10 -33.46 -4.17
C GLU A 111 7.21 -32.86 -5.26
N ARG A 112 5.92 -32.74 -4.93
CA ARG A 112 4.91 -32.05 -5.72
C ARG A 112 5.05 -30.53 -5.55
N GLN A 113 5.29 -29.84 -6.65
CA GLN A 113 5.47 -28.39 -6.69
C GLN A 113 4.39 -27.77 -7.60
N THR A 114 3.35 -27.19 -7.03
CA THR A 114 2.33 -26.44 -7.79
C THR A 114 2.95 -25.21 -8.44
N VAL A 115 2.70 -24.99 -9.72
CA VAL A 115 3.15 -23.83 -10.50
C VAL A 115 1.94 -22.90 -10.65
N PRO A 116 1.89 -21.76 -9.93
CA PRO A 116 0.70 -20.92 -9.90
C PRO A 116 0.45 -20.26 -11.27
N VAL A 117 -0.82 -20.21 -11.66
CA VAL A 117 -1.26 -19.50 -12.86
C VAL A 117 -1.31 -18.00 -12.54
N LEU A 118 -0.50 -17.19 -13.22
CA LEU A 118 -0.34 -15.78 -12.89
C LEU A 118 -1.23 -14.87 -13.73
N ARG A 119 -1.38 -15.18 -15.01
CA ARG A 119 -2.11 -14.33 -15.95
C ARG A 119 -2.70 -15.10 -17.13
N GLN A 120 -3.72 -14.51 -17.71
CA GLN A 120 -4.35 -14.95 -18.94
C GLN A 120 -3.75 -14.21 -20.14
N GLU A 121 -3.52 -14.90 -21.26
CA GLU A 121 -3.05 -14.32 -22.51
C GLU A 121 -4.00 -14.69 -23.67
N GLU A 122 -3.87 -14.03 -24.83
CA GLU A 122 -4.68 -14.38 -26.02
C GLU A 122 -4.42 -15.84 -26.43
N GLY A 123 -5.39 -16.72 -26.13
CA GLY A 123 -5.34 -18.14 -26.47
C GLY A 123 -4.93 -19.08 -25.34
N GLY A 124 -4.61 -18.59 -24.13
CA GLY A 124 -4.17 -19.45 -23.04
C GLY A 124 -3.95 -18.77 -21.68
N VAL A 125 -3.25 -19.46 -20.80
CA VAL A 125 -2.80 -18.97 -19.49
C VAL A 125 -1.31 -19.19 -19.33
N VAL A 126 -0.66 -18.33 -18.54
CA VAL A 126 0.76 -18.45 -18.19
C VAL A 126 0.86 -18.79 -16.71
N ALA A 127 1.41 -19.95 -16.42
CA ALA A 127 1.81 -20.37 -15.09
C ALA A 127 3.30 -20.17 -14.92
N SER A 128 3.72 -19.60 -13.78
CA SER A 128 5.13 -19.37 -13.52
C SER A 128 5.48 -19.71 -12.08
N ARG A 129 6.62 -20.36 -11.90
CA ARG A 129 7.19 -20.60 -10.57
C ARG A 129 8.69 -20.42 -10.59
N ARG A 130 9.22 -19.76 -9.57
CA ARG A 130 10.65 -19.61 -9.38
C ARG A 130 11.18 -20.61 -8.36
N PRO A 131 12.29 -21.30 -8.65
CA PRO A 131 12.94 -22.17 -7.69
C PRO A 131 13.47 -21.35 -6.51
N PRO A 132 13.35 -21.88 -5.28
CA PRO A 132 13.99 -21.25 -4.14
C PRO A 132 15.51 -21.21 -4.33
N GLN A 133 16.10 -20.02 -4.30
CA GLN A 133 17.54 -19.80 -4.38
C GLN A 133 17.98 -18.89 -3.26
N ARG A 134 18.98 -19.29 -2.47
CA ARG A 134 19.44 -18.46 -1.33
C ARG A 134 18.28 -18.04 -0.40
N SER A 135 17.18 -18.80 -0.39
CA SER A 135 15.97 -18.44 0.35
C SER A 135 16.21 -18.37 1.85
N GLY A 136 17.23 -19.07 2.36
CA GLY A 136 17.67 -18.91 3.75
C GLY A 136 18.10 -17.48 4.08
N VAL A 137 18.85 -16.82 3.20
CA VAL A 137 19.26 -15.42 3.38
C VAL A 137 18.04 -14.50 3.33
N VAL A 138 17.16 -14.71 2.35
CA VAL A 138 15.99 -13.84 2.14
C VAL A 138 14.96 -14.01 3.25
N LEU A 139 14.68 -15.24 3.71
CA LEU A 139 13.80 -15.51 4.85
C LEU A 139 14.39 -15.01 6.17
N ALA A 140 15.70 -15.15 6.36
CA ALA A 140 16.37 -14.57 7.52
C ALA A 140 16.25 -13.04 7.54
N LEU A 141 16.47 -12.41 6.38
CA LEU A 141 16.33 -10.98 6.22
C LEU A 141 14.88 -10.54 6.41
N LEU A 142 13.90 -11.25 5.83
CA LEU A 142 12.48 -10.99 6.03
C LEU A 142 12.10 -11.06 7.51
N GLY A 143 12.49 -12.12 8.22
CA GLY A 143 12.24 -12.28 9.65
C GLY A 143 12.86 -11.15 10.48
N ALA A 144 14.10 -10.76 10.18
CA ALA A 144 14.77 -9.64 10.84
C ALA A 144 14.07 -8.31 10.55
N VAL A 145 13.74 -8.04 9.28
CA VAL A 145 13.07 -6.80 8.83
C VAL A 145 11.69 -6.68 9.47
N VAL A 146 10.90 -7.76 9.50
CA VAL A 146 9.60 -7.80 10.18
C VAL A 146 9.76 -7.42 11.64
N VAL A 147 10.68 -8.05 12.39
CA VAL A 147 10.91 -7.71 13.80
C VAL A 147 11.35 -6.25 13.95
N LEU A 148 12.29 -5.77 13.13
CA LEU A 148 12.82 -4.41 13.23
C LEU A 148 11.80 -3.32 12.84
N TRP A 149 10.95 -3.58 11.86
CA TRP A 149 9.91 -2.66 11.42
C TRP A 149 8.69 -2.67 12.35
N VAL A 150 8.30 -3.83 12.88
CA VAL A 150 7.24 -3.96 13.90
C VAL A 150 7.67 -3.27 15.19
N THR A 151 8.89 -3.53 15.66
CA THR A 151 9.36 -2.95 16.93
C THR A 151 9.72 -1.46 16.82
N GLU A 152 9.91 -0.95 15.60
CA GLU A 152 10.46 0.38 15.29
C GLU A 152 11.69 0.76 16.14
N PHE A 153 12.43 -0.26 16.61
CA PHE A 153 13.57 -0.07 17.49
C PHE A 153 14.68 0.72 16.77
N VAL A 154 14.83 0.41 15.48
CA VAL A 154 15.64 1.13 14.52
C VAL A 154 14.68 1.86 13.57
N PRO A 155 14.92 3.14 13.20
CA PRO A 155 14.06 3.84 12.27
C PRO A 155 13.92 3.06 10.95
N LEU A 156 12.70 2.99 10.40
CA LEU A 156 12.38 2.20 9.20
C LEU A 156 13.38 2.41 8.05
N PHE A 157 13.78 3.65 7.81
CA PHE A 157 14.72 4.00 6.75
C PHE A 157 16.13 3.40 6.96
N VAL A 158 16.58 3.21 8.21
CA VAL A 158 17.89 2.61 8.52
C VAL A 158 17.85 1.12 8.22
N THR A 159 16.80 0.43 8.66
CA THR A 159 16.58 -0.98 8.29
C THR A 159 16.50 -1.13 6.77
N SER A 160 15.82 -0.18 6.11
CA SER A 160 15.69 -0.16 4.64
C SER A 160 17.03 -0.03 3.92
N LEU A 161 17.95 0.80 4.42
CA LEU A 161 19.31 0.91 3.89
C LEU A 161 20.17 -0.34 4.13
N ALA A 162 19.86 -1.13 5.17
CA ALA A 162 20.57 -2.36 5.47
C ALA A 162 20.17 -3.53 4.55
N ILE A 163 18.93 -3.55 4.05
CA ILE A 163 18.39 -4.58 3.14
C ILE A 163 19.33 -4.86 1.96
N PRO A 164 19.68 -3.87 1.10
CA PRO A 164 20.54 -4.14 -0.06
C PRO A 164 21.94 -4.63 0.33
N VAL A 165 22.45 -4.19 1.49
CA VAL A 165 23.75 -4.64 2.01
C VAL A 165 23.71 -6.13 2.38
N VAL A 166 22.67 -6.57 3.06
CA VAL A 166 22.50 -7.98 3.45
C VAL A 166 22.22 -8.85 2.23
N LEU A 167 21.40 -8.40 1.29
CA LEU A 167 21.11 -9.13 0.05
C LEU A 167 22.38 -9.35 -0.78
N LEU A 168 23.22 -8.31 -0.92
CA LEU A 168 24.48 -8.40 -1.63
C LEU A 168 25.47 -9.32 -0.88
N ALA A 169 25.62 -9.12 0.43
CA ALA A 169 26.54 -9.92 1.25
C ALA A 169 26.17 -11.41 1.29
N GLY A 170 24.87 -11.72 1.28
CA GLY A 170 24.35 -13.08 1.24
C GLY A 170 24.28 -13.68 -0.17
N GLY A 171 24.65 -12.92 -1.21
CA GLY A 171 24.60 -13.37 -2.61
C GLY A 171 23.18 -13.63 -3.13
N ALA A 172 22.17 -13.03 -2.50
CA ALA A 172 20.76 -13.11 -2.90
C ALA A 172 20.38 -12.07 -3.96
N ALA A 173 21.20 -11.03 -4.15
CA ALA A 173 21.03 -10.06 -5.23
C ALA A 173 22.38 -9.50 -5.70
N SER A 174 22.44 -9.08 -6.97
CA SER A 174 23.55 -8.29 -7.49
C SER A 174 23.51 -6.85 -6.94
N LEU A 175 24.63 -6.10 -7.03
CA LEU A 175 24.64 -4.69 -6.64
C LEU A 175 23.57 -3.87 -7.39
N GLY A 176 23.42 -4.15 -8.68
CA GLY A 176 22.39 -3.54 -9.52
C GLY A 176 20.99 -3.85 -8.99
N GLY A 177 20.65 -5.14 -8.85
CA GLY A 177 19.33 -5.57 -8.40
C GLY A 177 18.98 -5.15 -6.96
N ALA A 178 19.97 -5.04 -6.09
CA ALA A 178 19.76 -4.59 -4.71
C ALA A 178 19.54 -3.06 -4.60
N VAL A 179 20.22 -2.25 -5.42
CA VAL A 179 20.21 -0.78 -5.27
C VAL A 179 19.28 -0.08 -6.26
N SER A 180 19.06 -0.63 -7.45
CA SER A 180 18.14 -0.04 -8.45
C SER A 180 16.73 0.24 -7.91
N PRO A 181 16.14 -0.56 -6.99
CA PRO A 181 14.82 -0.29 -6.44
C PRO A 181 14.72 1.06 -5.70
N PHE A 182 15.83 1.64 -5.22
CA PHE A 182 15.84 2.97 -4.60
C PHE A 182 15.69 4.13 -5.59
N ALA A 183 15.88 3.87 -6.89
CA ALA A 183 15.73 4.84 -7.96
C ALA A 183 14.48 4.55 -8.83
N HIS A 184 13.55 3.75 -8.32
CA HIS A 184 12.37 3.35 -9.07
C HIS A 184 11.52 4.56 -9.52
N PRO A 185 10.95 4.57 -10.75
CA PRO A 185 9.99 5.58 -11.20
C PRO A 185 8.89 5.94 -10.19
N ILE A 186 8.43 4.97 -9.38
CA ILE A 186 7.43 5.24 -8.34
C ILE A 186 7.98 6.10 -7.19
N ILE A 187 9.27 5.95 -6.84
CA ILE A 187 9.94 6.82 -5.88
C ILE A 187 10.12 8.23 -6.46
N VAL A 188 10.40 8.33 -7.77
CA VAL A 188 10.45 9.62 -8.48
C VAL A 188 9.09 10.33 -8.45
N LEU A 189 8.00 9.60 -8.67
CA LEU A 189 6.63 10.11 -8.52
C LEU A 189 6.39 10.71 -7.14
N PHE A 190 6.79 10.01 -6.06
CA PHE A 190 6.64 10.50 -4.69
C PHE A 190 7.52 11.69 -4.36
N PHE A 191 8.78 11.66 -4.79
CA PHE A 191 9.68 12.79 -4.64
C PHE A 191 9.07 14.06 -5.25
N ALA A 192 8.57 13.96 -6.48
CA ALA A 192 7.88 15.06 -7.14
C ALA A 192 6.58 15.46 -6.43
N GLY A 193 5.78 14.48 -5.99
CA GLY A 193 4.57 14.69 -5.20
C GLY A 193 4.81 15.48 -3.91
N PHE A 194 5.83 15.09 -3.13
CA PHE A 194 6.21 15.82 -1.92
C PHE A 194 6.69 17.24 -2.21
N LEU A 195 7.43 17.44 -3.30
CA LEU A 195 7.83 18.78 -3.73
C LEU A 195 6.64 19.65 -4.15
N MET A 196 5.66 19.08 -4.85
CA MET A 196 4.42 19.79 -5.20
C MET A 196 3.62 20.16 -3.95
N ALA A 197 3.46 19.22 -3.01
CA ALA A 197 2.76 19.45 -1.75
C ALA A 197 3.45 20.55 -0.92
N GLU A 198 4.78 20.53 -0.84
CA GLU A 198 5.55 21.59 -0.18
C GLU A 198 5.41 22.94 -0.90
N ALA A 199 5.38 22.95 -2.24
CA ALA A 199 5.14 24.17 -3.01
C ALA A 199 3.76 24.78 -2.67
N MET A 200 2.73 23.95 -2.52
CA MET A 200 1.38 24.37 -2.12
C MET A 200 1.36 24.96 -0.71
N ALA A 201 1.95 24.25 0.26
CA ALA A 201 2.04 24.70 1.65
C ALA A 201 2.80 26.04 1.75
N ARG A 202 3.90 26.18 1.00
CA ARG A 202 4.71 27.39 1.01
C ARG A 202 3.95 28.64 0.58
N VAL A 203 3.11 28.53 -0.45
CA VAL A 203 2.31 29.66 -0.95
C VAL A 203 1.01 29.83 -0.18
N GLY A 204 0.75 29.03 0.86
CA GLY A 204 -0.44 29.12 1.69
C GLY A 204 -1.73 28.63 1.02
N LEU A 205 -1.63 27.72 0.02
CA LEU A 205 -2.82 27.13 -0.62
C LEU A 205 -3.61 26.24 0.35
N ASP A 206 -2.92 25.57 1.25
CA ASP A 206 -3.47 24.84 2.38
C ASP A 206 -4.36 25.71 3.29
N LYS A 207 -3.89 26.92 3.64
CA LYS A 207 -4.65 27.88 4.44
C LYS A 207 -5.90 28.38 3.70
N LEU A 208 -5.80 28.59 2.39
CA LEU A 208 -6.95 28.94 1.56
C LEU A 208 -7.98 27.81 1.48
N ALA A 209 -7.52 26.56 1.40
CA ALA A 209 -8.41 25.41 1.44
C ALA A 209 -9.15 25.33 2.79
N ALA A 210 -8.44 25.49 3.91
CA ALA A 210 -9.06 25.56 5.23
C ALA A 210 -10.08 26.71 5.34
N ALA A 211 -9.74 27.90 4.85
CA ALA A 211 -10.64 29.06 4.83
C ALA A 211 -11.89 28.83 3.96
N ALA A 212 -11.71 28.20 2.80
CA ALA A 212 -12.78 27.81 1.89
C ALA A 212 -13.77 26.81 2.53
N ILE A 213 -13.27 25.90 3.36
CA ILE A 213 -14.09 24.94 4.12
C ILE A 213 -14.91 25.69 5.18
N VAL A 214 -14.27 26.51 6.01
CA VAL A 214 -14.96 27.25 7.10
C VAL A 214 -16.02 28.21 6.56
N SER A 215 -15.67 29.00 5.56
CA SER A 215 -16.57 30.01 4.98
C SER A 215 -17.87 29.38 4.44
N ARG A 216 -17.78 28.23 3.77
CA ARG A 216 -18.95 27.55 3.18
C ARG A 216 -19.72 26.70 4.18
N ALA A 217 -19.04 26.06 5.12
CA ALA A 217 -19.62 25.00 5.97
C ALA A 217 -20.00 25.44 7.40
N GLY A 218 -19.62 26.65 7.84
CA GLY A 218 -19.95 27.20 9.16
C GLY A 218 -21.44 27.49 9.41
N LYS A 219 -22.37 26.91 8.62
CA LYS A 219 -23.82 27.11 8.76
C LYS A 219 -24.49 26.12 9.71
N SER A 220 -23.80 25.08 10.16
CA SER A 220 -24.26 24.23 11.27
C SER A 220 -23.10 23.41 11.84
N PRO A 221 -23.19 22.94 13.10
CA PRO A 221 -22.17 22.05 13.66
C PRO A 221 -21.96 20.79 12.81
N LEU A 222 -23.03 20.18 12.32
CA LEU A 222 -22.94 18.98 11.47
C LEU A 222 -22.33 19.29 10.09
N MET A 223 -22.67 20.43 9.49
CA MET A 223 -22.12 20.83 8.19
C MET A 223 -20.63 21.14 8.29
N LEU A 224 -20.21 21.85 9.35
CA LEU A 224 -18.80 22.12 9.60
C LEU A 224 -18.03 20.82 9.87
N PHE A 225 -18.56 19.94 10.73
CA PHE A 225 -17.98 18.62 10.97
C PHE A 225 -17.79 17.84 9.66
N SER A 226 -18.86 17.69 8.88
CA SER A 226 -18.82 16.92 7.62
C SER A 226 -17.86 17.54 6.61
N ALA A 227 -17.79 18.87 6.53
CA ALA A 227 -16.87 19.57 5.64
C ALA A 227 -15.41 19.49 6.11
N MET A 228 -15.16 19.43 7.41
CA MET A 228 -13.81 19.19 7.94
C MET A 228 -13.34 17.76 7.65
N LEU A 229 -14.23 16.77 7.73
CA LEU A 229 -13.92 15.40 7.33
C LEU A 229 -13.64 15.31 5.83
N ALA A 230 -14.52 15.84 4.99
CA ALA A 230 -14.32 15.87 3.53
C ALA A 230 -13.07 16.65 3.13
N GLY A 231 -12.82 17.79 3.77
CA GLY A 231 -11.63 18.60 3.58
C GLY A 231 -10.36 17.87 4.00
N SER A 232 -10.37 17.18 5.13
CA SER A 232 -9.23 16.39 5.62
C SER A 232 -8.92 15.25 4.67
N ALA A 233 -9.93 14.49 4.24
CA ALA A 233 -9.77 13.42 3.27
C ALA A 233 -9.22 13.94 1.93
N PHE A 234 -9.77 15.05 1.44
CA PHE A 234 -9.32 15.67 0.19
C PHE A 234 -7.88 16.19 0.28
N LEU A 235 -7.52 16.92 1.33
CA LEU A 235 -6.15 17.40 1.51
C LEU A 235 -5.17 16.22 1.62
N SER A 236 -5.57 15.14 2.29
CA SER A 236 -4.77 13.94 2.43
C SER A 236 -4.48 13.21 1.11
N MET A 237 -5.37 13.30 0.11
CA MET A 237 -5.11 12.74 -1.23
C MET A 237 -3.92 13.40 -1.95
N TRP A 238 -3.60 14.64 -1.62
CA TRP A 238 -2.62 15.43 -2.38
C TRP A 238 -1.39 15.83 -1.56
N MET A 239 -1.52 15.74 -0.24
CA MET A 239 -0.49 16.02 0.73
C MET A 239 -0.17 14.74 1.50
N SER A 240 0.43 14.86 2.69
CA SER A 240 0.50 13.74 3.62
C SER A 240 -0.67 13.76 4.60
N ASN A 241 -1.08 12.58 5.06
CA ASN A 241 -2.11 12.45 6.09
C ASN A 241 -1.82 13.35 7.31
N THR A 242 -0.55 13.40 7.74
CA THR A 242 -0.08 14.21 8.87
C THR A 242 -0.25 15.71 8.64
N ALA A 243 0.04 16.18 7.43
CA ALA A 243 -0.06 17.60 7.09
C ALA A 243 -1.52 18.07 7.11
N ALA A 244 -2.44 17.28 6.53
CA ALA A 244 -3.88 17.59 6.55
C ALA A 244 -4.42 17.79 7.98
N VAL A 245 -4.05 16.91 8.91
CA VAL A 245 -4.45 17.01 10.33
C VAL A 245 -3.85 18.25 10.99
N THR A 246 -2.56 18.52 10.76
CA THR A 246 -1.84 19.66 11.35
C THR A 246 -2.45 20.99 10.91
N ILE A 247 -2.98 21.06 9.69
CA ILE A 247 -3.65 22.26 9.16
C ILE A 247 -5.06 22.40 9.74
N LEU A 248 -5.85 21.32 9.72
CA LEU A 248 -7.28 21.41 10.00
C LEU A 248 -7.64 21.33 11.49
N VAL A 249 -6.87 20.62 12.32
CA VAL A 249 -7.16 20.49 13.75
C VAL A 249 -7.17 21.84 14.47
N PRO A 250 -6.17 22.74 14.30
CA PRO A 250 -6.20 24.05 14.93
C PRO A 250 -7.40 24.89 14.49
N VAL A 251 -7.75 24.85 13.20
CA VAL A 251 -8.90 25.58 12.64
C VAL A 251 -10.21 25.05 13.21
N ALA A 252 -10.33 23.72 13.32
CA ALA A 252 -11.50 23.08 13.90
C ALA A 252 -11.65 23.41 15.40
N LEU A 253 -10.54 23.41 16.15
CA LEU A 253 -10.53 23.75 17.57
C LEU A 253 -10.90 25.22 17.82
N ALA A 254 -10.41 26.15 16.99
CA ALA A 254 -10.76 27.57 17.10
C ALA A 254 -12.28 27.82 17.04
N ILE A 255 -13.03 26.98 16.31
CA ILE A 255 -14.50 27.06 16.23
C ILE A 255 -15.17 26.20 17.30
N ALA A 256 -14.61 25.03 17.62
CA ALA A 256 -15.22 24.07 18.53
C ALA A 256 -15.04 24.44 20.01
N GLU A 257 -13.94 25.07 20.40
CA GLU A 257 -13.67 25.49 21.79
C GLU A 257 -14.68 26.48 22.36
N PRO A 258 -15.01 27.59 21.68
CA PRO A 258 -15.97 28.57 22.21
C PRO A 258 -17.39 28.02 22.38
N THR A 259 -17.72 26.89 21.72
CA THR A 259 -19.03 26.23 21.91
C THR A 259 -19.22 25.67 23.31
N GLY A 260 -18.13 25.39 24.03
CA GLY A 260 -18.14 24.69 25.32
C GLY A 260 -18.48 23.20 25.23
N SER A 261 -18.72 22.66 24.02
CA SER A 261 -19.07 21.24 23.82
C SER A 261 -17.83 20.36 23.76
N ALA A 262 -17.59 19.59 24.83
CA ALA A 262 -16.52 18.60 24.86
C ALA A 262 -16.76 17.47 23.83
N SER A 263 -18.00 17.02 23.64
CA SER A 263 -18.32 15.98 22.67
C SER A 263 -18.10 16.42 21.23
N TYR A 264 -18.38 17.69 20.91
CA TYR A 264 -18.13 18.23 19.57
C TYR A 264 -16.63 18.38 19.26
N ARG A 265 -15.84 18.91 20.21
CA ARG A 265 -14.36 18.98 20.08
C ARG A 265 -13.75 17.60 19.84
N LYS A 266 -14.17 16.61 20.64
CA LYS A 266 -13.71 15.23 20.49
C LYS A 266 -14.11 14.65 19.13
N ALA A 267 -15.36 14.83 18.71
CA ALA A 267 -15.83 14.30 17.43
C ALA A 267 -15.06 14.91 16.25
N ILE A 268 -14.91 16.24 16.21
CA ILE A 268 -14.29 16.93 15.07
C ILE A 268 -12.79 16.66 14.97
N VAL A 269 -12.05 16.62 16.08
CA VAL A 269 -10.61 16.32 16.07
C VAL A 269 -10.34 14.88 15.63
N LEU A 270 -11.04 13.91 16.23
CA LEU A 270 -10.87 12.51 15.86
C LEU A 270 -11.35 12.22 14.44
N GLY A 271 -12.45 12.87 14.03
CA GLY A 271 -12.97 12.77 12.68
C GLY A 271 -12.03 13.32 11.63
N ILE A 272 -11.34 14.44 11.88
CA ILE A 272 -10.29 14.97 10.99
C ILE A 272 -9.14 13.97 10.87
N ALA A 273 -8.68 13.39 11.98
CA ALA A 273 -7.59 12.41 11.98
C ALA A 273 -7.94 11.17 11.15
N TYR A 274 -9.09 10.55 11.42
CA TYR A 274 -9.49 9.34 10.70
C TYR A 274 -9.86 9.62 9.23
N ALA A 275 -10.48 10.78 8.95
CA ALA A 275 -10.72 11.22 7.58
C ALA A 275 -9.43 11.41 6.78
N SER A 276 -8.38 11.88 7.43
CA SER A 276 -7.07 12.02 6.80
C SER A 276 -6.49 10.65 6.43
N THR A 277 -6.56 9.68 7.34
CA THR A 277 -6.08 8.31 7.08
C THR A 277 -6.82 7.67 5.90
N ILE A 278 -8.16 7.70 5.89
CA ILE A 278 -8.92 7.13 4.77
C ILE A 278 -8.74 7.92 3.47
N GLY A 279 -8.63 9.25 3.54
CA GLY A 279 -8.44 10.08 2.36
C GLY A 279 -7.18 9.71 1.56
N GLY A 280 -6.11 9.33 2.25
CA GLY A 280 -4.85 8.91 1.62
C GLY A 280 -4.99 7.66 0.73
N VAL A 281 -6.00 6.81 0.99
CA VAL A 281 -6.30 5.65 0.14
C VAL A 281 -6.80 6.07 -1.25
N GLY A 282 -7.45 7.23 -1.36
CA GLY A 282 -8.14 7.64 -2.57
C GLY A 282 -7.25 7.98 -3.77
N SER A 283 -5.97 8.33 -3.56
CA SER A 283 -5.04 8.70 -4.63
C SER A 283 -3.77 7.86 -4.57
N ALA A 284 -3.12 7.63 -5.71
CA ALA A 284 -1.89 6.83 -5.78
C ALA A 284 -0.74 7.39 -4.93
N ILE A 285 -0.75 8.68 -4.61
CA ILE A 285 0.30 9.37 -3.83
C ILE A 285 -0.09 9.66 -2.37
N GLY A 286 -1.33 9.41 -1.98
CA GLY A 286 -1.86 9.84 -0.68
C GLY A 286 -1.26 9.06 0.49
N THR A 287 -1.16 7.73 0.37
CA THR A 287 -0.56 6.86 1.39
C THR A 287 0.58 6.01 0.83
N PRO A 288 1.61 5.69 1.63
CA PRO A 288 2.73 4.82 1.24
C PRO A 288 2.40 3.43 0.68
N ALA A 289 1.26 2.84 1.03
CA ALA A 289 0.90 1.49 0.56
C ALA A 289 0.51 1.45 -0.93
N ASN A 290 -0.11 2.51 -1.43
CA ASN A 290 -0.63 2.62 -2.79
C ASN A 290 0.44 2.48 -3.88
N PRO A 291 1.57 3.22 -3.85
CA PRO A 291 2.62 3.05 -4.84
C PRO A 291 3.25 1.66 -4.84
N LEU A 292 3.45 1.08 -3.66
CA LEU A 292 4.00 -0.26 -3.55
C LEU A 292 3.07 -1.27 -4.23
N ALA A 293 1.75 -1.10 -4.04
CA ALA A 293 0.76 -1.92 -4.73
C ALA A 293 0.84 -1.77 -6.25
N ILE A 294 0.82 -0.53 -6.76
CA ILE A 294 0.94 -0.24 -8.20
C ILE A 294 2.20 -0.88 -8.78
N GLU A 295 3.31 -0.76 -8.06
CA GLU A 295 4.61 -1.27 -8.51
C GLU A 295 4.64 -2.79 -8.59
N PHE A 296 4.28 -3.48 -7.51
CA PHE A 296 4.30 -4.95 -7.51
C PHE A 296 3.26 -5.53 -8.48
N ILE A 297 2.16 -4.83 -8.73
CA ILE A 297 1.22 -5.22 -9.78
C ILE A 297 1.89 -5.11 -11.15
N ASP A 298 2.56 -4.00 -11.47
CA ASP A 298 3.27 -3.85 -12.75
C ASP A 298 4.38 -4.89 -12.90
N GLU A 299 5.30 -4.97 -11.93
CA GLU A 299 6.48 -5.83 -11.98
C GLU A 299 6.14 -7.32 -12.11
N LEU A 300 5.07 -7.78 -11.45
CA LEU A 300 4.78 -9.21 -11.33
C LEU A 300 3.61 -9.69 -12.20
N THR A 301 2.72 -8.80 -12.64
CA THR A 301 1.61 -9.16 -13.55
C THR A 301 1.82 -8.59 -14.96
N GLY A 302 2.65 -7.55 -15.11
CA GLY A 302 2.77 -6.75 -16.33
C GLY A 302 1.62 -5.76 -16.54
N ARG A 303 0.67 -5.66 -15.60
CA ARG A 303 -0.46 -4.72 -15.67
C ARG A 303 -0.02 -3.35 -15.14
N GLN A 304 0.05 -2.38 -16.03
CA GLN A 304 0.32 -1.00 -15.65
C GLN A 304 -0.95 -0.30 -15.15
N ILE A 305 -1.07 -0.14 -13.84
CA ILE A 305 -2.12 0.70 -13.25
C ILE A 305 -1.72 2.17 -13.36
N GLY A 306 -2.47 2.91 -14.16
CA GLY A 306 -2.27 4.35 -14.32
C GLY A 306 -2.69 5.15 -13.07
N PHE A 307 -2.20 6.38 -12.94
CA PHE A 307 -2.60 7.26 -11.83
C PHE A 307 -4.12 7.52 -11.82
N ALA A 308 -4.71 7.73 -13.00
CA ALA A 308 -6.14 7.97 -13.14
C ALA A 308 -6.99 6.74 -12.80
N GLU A 309 -6.49 5.56 -13.17
CA GLU A 309 -7.15 4.28 -12.91
C GLU A 309 -7.19 3.98 -11.40
N TRP A 310 -6.15 4.37 -10.65
CA TRP A 310 -6.14 4.22 -9.19
C TRP A 310 -7.37 4.82 -8.51
N PHE A 311 -7.91 5.93 -9.03
CA PHE A 311 -9.12 6.53 -8.47
C PHE A 311 -10.32 5.58 -8.51
N LEU A 312 -10.41 4.70 -9.52
CA LEU A 312 -11.46 3.69 -9.60
C LEU A 312 -11.33 2.61 -8.52
N PHE A 313 -10.12 2.37 -8.04
CA PHE A 313 -9.87 1.44 -6.94
C PHE A 313 -10.03 2.10 -5.56
N GLY A 314 -9.40 3.26 -5.34
CA GLY A 314 -9.33 3.91 -4.04
C GLY A 314 -10.54 4.78 -3.67
N LEU A 315 -11.12 5.54 -4.60
CA LEU A 315 -12.23 6.45 -4.28
C LEU A 315 -13.51 5.76 -3.81
N PRO A 316 -13.92 4.58 -4.33
CA PRO A 316 -15.09 3.89 -3.81
C PRO A 316 -15.00 3.67 -2.29
N MET A 317 -13.82 3.26 -1.80
CA MET A 317 -13.58 3.10 -0.37
C MET A 317 -13.74 4.43 0.37
N VAL A 318 -13.15 5.53 -0.12
CA VAL A 318 -13.27 6.85 0.53
C VAL A 318 -14.71 7.35 0.54
N PHE A 319 -15.42 7.27 -0.59
CA PHE A 319 -16.79 7.77 -0.72
C PHE A 319 -17.80 7.01 0.13
N LEU A 320 -17.62 5.69 0.27
CA LEU A 320 -18.48 4.87 1.10
C LEU A 320 -18.12 4.99 2.59
N PHE A 321 -16.84 4.94 2.92
CA PHE A 321 -16.39 4.88 4.31
C PHE A 321 -16.47 6.22 5.03
N LEU A 322 -16.15 7.34 4.37
CA LEU A 322 -16.09 8.66 5.01
C LEU A 322 -17.44 9.09 5.63
N PRO A 323 -18.60 8.95 4.95
CA PRO A 323 -19.91 9.22 5.56
C PRO A 323 -20.28 8.24 6.68
N LEU A 324 -19.96 6.95 6.51
CA LEU A 324 -20.20 5.92 7.54
C LEU A 324 -19.42 6.23 8.82
N MET A 325 -18.13 6.54 8.68
CA MET A 325 -17.26 6.94 9.76
C MET A 325 -17.74 8.23 10.44
N GLY A 326 -18.08 9.26 9.64
CA GLY A 326 -18.58 10.53 10.16
C GLY A 326 -19.87 10.38 10.97
N THR A 327 -20.83 9.61 10.45
CA THR A 327 -22.10 9.34 11.14
C THR A 327 -21.92 8.50 12.39
N TYR A 328 -21.03 7.50 12.36
CA TYR A 328 -20.65 6.71 13.53
C TYR A 328 -20.06 7.61 14.63
N LEU A 329 -19.04 8.42 14.30
CA LEU A 329 -18.38 9.29 15.28
C LEU A 329 -19.34 10.34 15.86
N TRP A 330 -20.23 10.90 15.03
CA TRP A 330 -21.25 11.85 15.45
C TRP A 330 -22.20 11.24 16.48
N LYS A 331 -22.69 10.03 16.22
CA LYS A 331 -23.62 9.31 17.11
C LYS A 331 -22.95 8.84 18.40
N VAL A 332 -21.80 8.18 18.30
CA VAL A 332 -21.07 7.61 19.46
C VAL A 332 -20.54 8.69 20.38
N SER A 333 -20.08 9.82 19.83
CA SER A 333 -19.63 10.95 20.65
C SER A 333 -20.79 11.69 21.33
N ARG A 334 -22.06 11.38 21.00
CA ARG A 334 -23.26 12.07 21.52
C ARG A 334 -23.12 13.59 21.40
N VAL A 335 -22.82 14.04 20.17
CA VAL A 335 -22.55 15.46 19.90
C VAL A 335 -23.77 16.29 20.29
N SER A 336 -23.55 17.25 21.18
CA SER A 336 -24.55 18.24 21.60
C SER A 336 -23.87 19.60 21.61
N VAL A 337 -24.42 20.55 20.86
CA VAL A 337 -23.83 21.88 20.66
C VAL A 337 -24.93 22.92 20.82
N ASP A 338 -24.69 23.91 21.68
CA ASP A 338 -25.51 25.11 21.74
C ASP A 338 -25.35 25.89 20.43
N ARG A 339 -26.47 26.04 19.73
CA ARG A 339 -26.50 26.64 18.40
C ARG A 339 -26.05 28.11 18.40
N SER A 340 -26.43 28.86 19.43
CA SER A 340 -26.08 30.29 19.56
C SER A 340 -24.58 30.51 19.73
N ARG A 341 -23.95 29.67 20.56
CA ARG A 341 -22.49 29.69 20.78
C ARG A 341 -21.74 29.28 19.52
N PHE A 342 -22.23 28.26 18.81
CA PHE A 342 -21.66 27.85 17.53
C PHE A 342 -21.72 28.97 16.50
N ASP A 343 -22.88 29.61 16.33
CA ASP A 343 -23.04 30.67 15.32
C ASP A 343 -22.12 31.85 15.59
N THR A 344 -21.93 32.21 16.87
CA THR A 344 -20.98 33.26 17.28
C THR A 344 -19.53 32.87 16.95
N ALA A 345 -19.12 31.65 17.31
CA ALA A 345 -17.77 31.14 17.04
C ALA A 345 -17.49 31.02 15.54
N ALA A 346 -18.45 30.49 14.78
CA ALA A 346 -18.36 30.35 13.34
C ALA A 346 -18.32 31.69 12.61
N ALA A 347 -19.04 32.71 13.11
CA ALA A 347 -18.98 34.07 12.55
C ALA A 347 -17.61 34.72 12.79
N ALA A 348 -17.05 34.60 14.00
CA ALA A 348 -15.72 35.11 14.32
C ALA A 348 -14.64 34.47 13.42
N ALA A 349 -14.67 33.14 13.31
CA ALA A 349 -13.80 32.39 12.42
C ALA A 349 -13.97 32.79 10.96
N ARG A 350 -15.21 32.94 10.47
CA ARG A 350 -15.46 33.36 9.08
C ARG A 350 -14.85 34.74 8.79
N SER A 351 -15.00 35.70 9.71
CA SER A 351 -14.41 37.05 9.57
C SER A 351 -12.88 37.00 9.46
N GLU A 352 -12.23 36.20 10.30
CA GLU A 352 -10.77 35.99 10.24
C GLU A 352 -10.37 35.35 8.90
N MET A 353 -11.13 34.37 8.41
CA MET A 353 -10.84 33.68 7.15
C MET A 353 -11.11 34.54 5.91
N GLU A 354 -12.08 35.45 5.96
CA GLU A 354 -12.33 36.43 4.88
C GLU A 354 -11.15 37.40 4.72
N SER A 355 -10.35 37.61 5.76
CA SER A 355 -9.13 38.43 5.69
C SER A 355 -7.98 37.79 4.90
N ILE A 356 -8.02 36.48 4.65
CA ILE A 356 -7.00 35.73 3.88
C ILE A 356 -7.02 36.13 2.39
N GLY A 357 -8.09 36.76 1.91
CA GLY A 357 -8.15 37.44 0.62
C GLY A 357 -8.24 36.53 -0.61
N ARG A 358 -8.00 37.10 -1.79
CA ARG A 358 -8.07 36.41 -3.10
C ARG A 358 -6.78 35.64 -3.40
N LEU A 359 -6.87 34.68 -4.34
CA LEU A 359 -5.72 33.95 -4.87
C LEU A 359 -4.64 34.93 -5.37
N THR A 360 -3.43 34.78 -4.85
CA THR A 360 -2.25 35.51 -5.29
C THR A 360 -1.69 34.92 -6.59
N GLY A 361 -0.95 35.71 -7.37
CA GLY A 361 -0.31 35.21 -8.60
C GLY A 361 0.69 34.08 -8.38
N ARG A 362 1.22 33.91 -7.15
CA ARG A 362 2.04 32.73 -6.79
C ARG A 362 1.20 31.48 -6.64
N GLN A 363 0.07 31.59 -5.93
CA GLN A 363 -0.88 30.49 -5.74
C GLN A 363 -1.47 30.02 -7.08
N VAL A 364 -1.83 30.96 -7.95
CA VAL A 364 -2.32 30.65 -9.32
C VAL A 364 -1.29 29.87 -10.12
N ARG A 365 0.01 30.24 -10.06
CA ARG A 365 1.07 29.51 -10.75
C ARG A 365 1.24 28.09 -10.23
N VAL A 366 1.21 27.88 -8.92
CA VAL A 366 1.31 26.54 -8.32
C VAL A 366 0.11 25.68 -8.75
N LEU A 367 -1.11 26.22 -8.66
CA LEU A 367 -2.32 25.53 -9.14
C LEU A 367 -2.28 25.23 -10.63
N GLY A 368 -1.73 26.15 -11.45
CA GLY A 368 -1.56 25.95 -12.89
C GLY A 368 -0.63 24.79 -13.21
N VAL A 369 0.51 24.66 -12.52
CA VAL A 369 1.40 23.49 -12.68
C VAL A 369 0.72 22.22 -12.22
N PHE A 370 0.05 22.26 -11.07
CA PHE A 370 -0.66 21.10 -10.58
C PHE A 370 -1.73 20.62 -11.59
N ALA A 371 -2.50 21.55 -12.16
CA ALA A 371 -3.46 21.24 -13.23
C ALA A 371 -2.80 20.67 -14.49
N LEU A 372 -1.60 21.13 -14.85
CA LEU A 372 -0.83 20.57 -15.96
C LEU A 372 -0.37 19.14 -15.68
N VAL A 373 0.12 18.86 -14.48
CA VAL A 373 0.51 17.51 -14.05
C VAL A 373 -0.70 16.58 -14.03
N MET A 374 -1.84 17.05 -13.50
CA MET A 374 -3.12 16.33 -13.56
C MET A 374 -3.52 15.99 -15.00
N ALA A 375 -3.45 16.97 -15.91
CA ALA A 375 -3.75 16.74 -17.31
C ALA A 375 -2.80 15.70 -17.93
N GLY A 376 -1.52 15.72 -17.59
CA GLY A 376 -0.56 14.69 -18.01
C GLY A 376 -0.93 13.30 -17.49
N TRP A 377 -1.28 13.16 -16.21
CA TRP A 377 -1.72 11.86 -15.67
C TRP A 377 -3.03 11.35 -16.31
N LEU A 378 -3.99 12.25 -16.58
CA LEU A 378 -5.25 11.89 -17.24
C LEU A 378 -5.08 11.55 -18.73
N THR A 379 -4.01 12.04 -19.37
CA THR A 379 -3.72 11.80 -20.79
C THR A 379 -2.61 10.77 -21.01
N GLN A 380 -2.23 10.01 -19.96
CA GLN A 380 -1.21 8.97 -20.01
C GLN A 380 -1.41 8.00 -21.17
N ASN A 381 -2.66 7.58 -21.43
CA ASN A 381 -3.01 6.65 -22.50
C ASN A 381 -2.77 7.21 -23.91
N ILE A 382 -2.59 8.52 -24.05
CA ILE A 382 -2.36 9.20 -25.34
C ILE A 382 -0.86 9.32 -25.62
N HIS A 383 -0.07 9.72 -24.62
CA HIS A 383 1.36 10.03 -24.79
C HIS A 383 2.32 8.96 -24.25
N GLY A 384 1.82 7.97 -23.51
CA GLY A 384 2.59 6.83 -23.00
C GLY A 384 3.73 7.19 -22.04
N GLN A 385 3.68 8.35 -21.38
CA GLN A 385 4.77 8.79 -20.51
C GLN A 385 4.53 8.27 -19.10
N ALA A 386 5.60 7.77 -18.47
CA ALA A 386 5.54 7.31 -17.10
C ALA A 386 5.06 8.42 -16.14
N THR A 387 4.17 8.06 -15.21
CA THR A 387 3.57 8.99 -14.23
C THR A 387 4.62 9.76 -13.43
N GLY A 388 5.72 9.08 -13.05
CA GLY A 388 6.85 9.69 -12.36
C GLY A 388 7.57 10.77 -13.17
N MET A 389 7.66 10.62 -14.50
CA MET A 389 8.30 11.62 -15.37
C MET A 389 7.43 12.87 -15.53
N VAL A 390 6.12 12.69 -15.68
CA VAL A 390 5.15 13.80 -15.69
C VAL A 390 5.24 14.61 -14.38
N ALA A 391 5.30 13.90 -13.25
CA ALA A 391 5.44 14.52 -11.94
C ALA A 391 6.76 15.28 -11.80
N LEU A 392 7.88 14.66 -12.23
CA LEU A 392 9.20 15.25 -12.18
C LEU A 392 9.29 16.53 -13.02
N ALA A 393 8.70 16.53 -14.22
CA ALA A 393 8.61 17.72 -15.06
C ALA A 393 7.85 18.86 -14.35
N GLY A 394 6.75 18.54 -13.66
CA GLY A 394 6.00 19.49 -12.84
C GLY A 394 6.82 20.06 -11.68
N ALA A 395 7.53 19.19 -10.94
CA ALA A 395 8.41 19.61 -9.85
C ALA A 395 9.56 20.50 -10.35
N ALA A 396 10.17 20.15 -11.48
CA ALA A 396 11.20 20.97 -12.13
C ALA A 396 10.64 22.34 -12.55
N LEU A 397 9.44 22.39 -13.12
CA LEU A 397 8.77 23.63 -13.51
C LEU A 397 8.47 24.53 -12.30
N LEU A 398 8.02 23.96 -11.18
CA LEU A 398 7.83 24.71 -9.92
C LEU A 398 9.15 25.29 -9.38
N ALA A 399 10.25 24.54 -9.48
CA ALA A 399 11.59 25.00 -9.10
C ALA A 399 12.08 26.13 -10.02
N LEU A 400 11.92 25.99 -11.34
CA LEU A 400 12.25 27.03 -12.33
C LEU A 400 11.46 28.32 -12.09
N MET A 401 10.19 28.21 -11.73
CA MET A 401 9.34 29.35 -11.36
C MET A 401 9.62 29.90 -9.95
N ARG A 402 10.63 29.38 -9.25
CA ARG A 402 11.05 29.76 -7.89
C ARG A 402 9.92 29.60 -6.85
N GLN A 403 9.00 28.67 -7.09
CA GLN A 403 7.98 28.28 -6.10
C GLN A 403 8.56 27.31 -5.07
N VAL A 404 9.54 26.50 -5.49
CA VAL A 404 10.38 25.66 -4.62
C VAL A 404 11.80 26.25 -4.53
N LYS A 405 12.41 26.19 -3.36
CA LYS A 405 13.79 26.61 -3.03
C LYS A 405 14.56 25.41 -2.46
N PRO A 406 15.90 25.44 -2.45
CA PRO A 406 16.70 24.35 -1.88
C PRO A 406 16.34 23.96 -0.44
N VAL A 407 15.95 24.92 0.41
CA VAL A 407 15.51 24.64 1.80
C VAL A 407 14.22 23.81 1.87
N ASP A 408 13.43 23.79 0.81
CA ASP A 408 12.19 23.02 0.76
C ASP A 408 12.49 21.52 0.52
N LEU A 409 13.66 21.19 -0.07
CA LEU A 409 14.13 19.80 -0.19
C LEU A 409 14.44 19.16 1.16
N SER A 410 14.74 19.94 2.21
CA SER A 410 14.90 19.39 3.56
C SER A 410 13.57 19.17 4.28
N ARG A 411 12.44 19.56 3.68
CA ARG A 411 11.09 19.45 4.28
C ARG A 411 10.32 18.22 3.77
N ILE A 412 10.75 17.62 2.66
CA ILE A 412 10.15 16.39 2.16
C ILE A 412 10.55 15.17 3.01
N SER A 413 9.74 14.12 2.97
CA SER A 413 9.98 12.90 3.76
C SER A 413 10.96 11.94 3.09
N TRP A 414 12.26 12.27 3.14
CA TRP A 414 13.34 11.35 2.73
C TRP A 414 13.26 9.96 3.38
N PRO A 415 12.95 9.83 4.69
CA PRO A 415 12.81 8.51 5.31
C PRO A 415 11.76 7.63 4.62
N THR A 416 10.66 8.22 4.15
CA THR A 416 9.60 7.49 3.43
C THR A 416 10.11 6.99 2.08
N LEU A 417 10.79 7.84 1.30
CA LEU A 417 11.37 7.46 0.00
C LEU A 417 12.38 6.31 0.13
N ILE A 418 13.25 6.38 1.15
CA ILE A 418 14.24 5.33 1.45
C ILE A 418 13.55 4.03 1.87
N THR A 419 12.45 4.13 2.62
CA THR A 419 11.68 2.95 3.06
C THR A 419 11.03 2.23 1.88
N PHE A 420 10.54 2.98 0.88
CA PHE A 420 10.06 2.37 -0.37
C PHE A 420 11.16 1.61 -1.10
N GLY A 421 12.35 2.21 -1.25
CA GLY A 421 13.46 1.54 -1.91
C GLY A 421 13.87 0.24 -1.20
N GLY A 422 13.89 0.22 0.13
CA GLY A 422 14.17 -1.00 0.90
C GLY A 422 13.06 -2.05 0.78
N GLY A 423 11.79 -1.64 0.84
CA GLY A 423 10.65 -2.54 0.67
C GLY A 423 10.59 -3.16 -0.73
N LEU A 424 10.79 -2.35 -1.77
CA LEU A 424 10.91 -2.84 -3.14
C LEU A 424 12.11 -3.78 -3.28
N SER A 425 13.29 -3.41 -2.77
CA SER A 425 14.47 -4.27 -2.82
C SER A 425 14.27 -5.63 -2.13
N LEU A 426 13.61 -5.65 -0.98
CA LEU A 426 13.27 -6.91 -0.30
C LEU A 426 12.24 -7.71 -1.09
N GLY A 427 11.18 -7.08 -1.60
CA GLY A 427 10.14 -7.78 -2.34
C GLY A 427 10.64 -8.33 -3.68
N VAL A 428 11.40 -7.56 -4.46
CA VAL A 428 12.08 -8.04 -5.68
C VAL A 428 12.97 -9.23 -5.34
N ALA A 429 13.77 -9.13 -4.28
CA ALA A 429 14.58 -10.27 -3.86
C ALA A 429 13.73 -11.49 -3.51
N MET A 430 12.62 -11.33 -2.77
CA MET A 430 11.72 -12.45 -2.44
C MET A 430 11.15 -13.16 -3.68
N VAL A 431 10.83 -12.40 -4.72
CA VAL A 431 10.30 -12.94 -5.97
C VAL A 431 11.44 -13.55 -6.80
N ASP A 432 12.55 -12.84 -7.02
CA ASP A 432 13.70 -13.31 -7.79
C ASP A 432 14.32 -14.58 -7.21
N THR A 433 14.31 -14.72 -5.88
CA THR A 433 14.81 -15.91 -5.20
C THR A 433 13.80 -17.04 -5.03
N GLY A 434 12.58 -16.93 -5.59
CA GLY A 434 11.51 -17.92 -5.42
C GLY A 434 11.05 -18.12 -3.97
N THR A 435 11.40 -17.20 -3.07
CA THR A 435 11.10 -17.29 -1.65
C THR A 435 9.63 -16.99 -1.36
N SER A 436 9.04 -16.03 -2.08
CA SER A 436 7.61 -15.73 -2.00
C SER A 436 6.75 -16.92 -2.43
N ASP A 437 7.14 -17.61 -3.52
CA ASP A 437 6.44 -18.78 -4.04
C ASP A 437 6.45 -19.92 -3.02
N TRP A 438 7.60 -20.19 -2.41
CA TRP A 438 7.71 -21.20 -1.36
C TRP A 438 6.87 -20.86 -0.12
N LEU A 439 6.94 -19.61 0.38
CA LEU A 439 6.18 -19.19 1.56
C LEU A 439 4.68 -19.44 1.40
N VAL A 440 4.18 -19.22 0.20
CA VAL A 440 2.77 -19.41 -0.11
C VAL A 440 2.37 -20.89 -0.15
N THR A 441 3.25 -21.81 -0.54
CA THR A 441 2.95 -23.26 -0.46
C THR A 441 2.65 -23.72 0.97
N GLN A 442 3.22 -23.04 1.98
CA GLN A 442 2.95 -23.31 3.39
C GLN A 442 1.53 -22.90 3.81
N LEU A 443 0.84 -22.12 2.96
CA LEU A 443 -0.52 -21.64 3.15
C LEU A 443 -1.55 -22.42 2.31
N GLY A 444 -1.18 -23.60 1.78
CA GLY A 444 -2.03 -24.45 0.92
C GLY A 444 -3.45 -24.71 1.43
N GLY A 445 -3.66 -24.74 2.76
CA GLY A 445 -5.00 -24.91 3.34
C GLY A 445 -5.99 -23.76 3.08
N LEU A 446 -5.52 -22.60 2.58
CA LEU A 446 -6.38 -21.50 2.15
C LEU A 446 -7.08 -21.78 0.81
N VAL A 447 -6.56 -22.71 0.00
CA VAL A 447 -7.15 -23.06 -1.31
C VAL A 447 -8.56 -23.63 -1.15
N ASP A 448 -8.80 -24.39 -0.07
CA ASP A 448 -10.10 -25.02 0.19
C ASP A 448 -11.16 -24.03 0.71
N TRP A 449 -10.78 -22.78 0.98
CA TRP A 449 -11.69 -21.79 1.56
C TRP A 449 -12.50 -21.10 0.47
N PRO A 450 -13.79 -20.77 0.73
CA PRO A 450 -14.55 -19.94 -0.21
C PRO A 450 -13.82 -18.62 -0.47
N THR A 451 -13.74 -18.21 -1.74
CA THR A 451 -12.97 -17.04 -2.18
C THR A 451 -13.17 -15.77 -1.33
N PRO A 452 -14.41 -15.35 -1.00
CA PRO A 452 -14.61 -14.17 -0.15
C PRO A 452 -14.05 -14.32 1.26
N VAL A 453 -14.02 -15.55 1.80
CA VAL A 453 -13.49 -15.86 3.13
C VAL A 453 -11.97 -15.81 3.12
N ALA A 454 -11.33 -16.33 2.07
CA ALA A 454 -9.87 -16.23 1.89
C ALA A 454 -9.42 -14.76 1.77
N ILE A 455 -10.11 -13.96 0.93
CA ILE A 455 -9.86 -12.51 0.81
C ILE A 455 -10.05 -11.81 2.17
N ALA A 456 -11.12 -12.14 2.91
CA ALA A 456 -11.35 -11.60 4.24
C ALA A 456 -10.23 -11.96 5.21
N ALA A 457 -9.73 -13.19 5.19
CA ALA A 457 -8.64 -13.64 6.05
C ALA A 457 -7.35 -12.86 5.77
N VAL A 458 -7.02 -12.61 4.50
CA VAL A 458 -5.87 -11.79 4.12
C VAL A 458 -6.05 -10.33 4.54
N ALA A 459 -7.24 -9.76 4.35
CA ALA A 459 -7.55 -8.40 4.80
C ALA A 459 -7.42 -8.28 6.33
N VAL A 460 -7.89 -9.28 7.08
CA VAL A 460 -7.77 -9.32 8.55
C VAL A 460 -6.32 -9.44 8.96
N ALA A 461 -5.55 -10.31 8.30
CA ALA A 461 -4.12 -10.45 8.58
C ALA A 461 -3.36 -9.13 8.34
N ALA A 462 -3.66 -8.42 7.24
CA ALA A 462 -3.07 -7.13 6.95
C ALA A 462 -3.41 -6.07 8.03
N LEU A 463 -4.68 -5.98 8.41
CA LEU A 463 -5.13 -5.07 9.49
C LEU A 463 -4.50 -5.42 10.84
N VAL A 464 -4.47 -6.70 11.22
CA VAL A 464 -3.84 -7.13 12.48
C VAL A 464 -2.35 -6.82 12.46
N PHE A 465 -1.67 -6.99 11.32
CA PHE A 465 -0.27 -6.64 11.19
C PHE A 465 -0.02 -5.14 11.37
N THR A 466 -0.93 -4.26 10.95
CA THR A 466 -0.79 -2.81 11.19
C THR A 466 -0.96 -2.42 12.65
N THR A 467 -1.63 -3.25 13.46
CA THR A 467 -1.71 -2.99 14.91
C THR A 467 -0.36 -3.09 15.61
N VAL A 468 0.61 -3.79 14.99
CA VAL A 468 1.95 -3.98 15.55
C VAL A 468 3.04 -3.31 14.71
N ALA A 469 2.74 -2.87 13.48
CA ALA A 469 3.69 -2.21 12.58
C ALA A 469 3.07 -0.99 11.90
N SER A 470 3.87 -0.01 11.49
CA SER A 470 3.35 1.09 10.66
C SER A 470 2.71 0.60 9.36
N ASN A 471 1.72 1.32 8.84
CA ASN A 471 1.06 1.02 7.55
C ASN A 471 2.07 0.81 6.41
N THR A 472 3.16 1.59 6.40
CA THR A 472 4.23 1.47 5.38
C THR A 472 4.98 0.14 5.51
N ALA A 473 5.32 -0.25 6.74
CA ALA A 473 5.98 -1.53 7.00
C ALA A 473 5.07 -2.71 6.65
N ALA A 474 3.78 -2.62 6.98
CA ALA A 474 2.80 -3.64 6.65
C ALA A 474 2.68 -3.86 5.14
N ALA A 475 2.49 -2.79 4.38
CA ALA A 475 2.41 -2.85 2.93
C ALA A 475 3.69 -3.41 2.30
N ALA A 476 4.86 -2.90 2.71
CA ALA A 476 6.15 -3.36 2.17
C ALA A 476 6.47 -4.83 2.47
N THR A 477 5.89 -5.38 3.53
CA THR A 477 6.08 -6.79 3.91
C THR A 477 5.07 -7.71 3.22
N LEU A 478 3.80 -7.32 3.20
CA LEU A 478 2.69 -8.20 2.83
C LEU A 478 2.36 -8.16 1.33
N ILE A 479 2.58 -7.04 0.64
CA ILE A 479 2.28 -6.92 -0.81
C ILE A 479 3.07 -7.94 -1.64
N PRO A 480 4.39 -8.15 -1.45
CA PRO A 480 5.15 -9.15 -2.22
C PRO A 480 4.62 -10.59 -2.05
N LEU A 481 3.93 -10.88 -0.95
CA LEU A 481 3.34 -12.19 -0.68
C LEU A 481 1.94 -12.35 -1.29
N ALA A 482 1.27 -11.24 -1.61
CA ALA A 482 -0.12 -11.27 -2.08
C ALA A 482 -0.26 -11.90 -3.47
N ILE A 483 0.67 -11.66 -4.40
CA ILE A 483 0.57 -12.16 -5.78
C ILE A 483 0.72 -13.69 -5.88
N PRO A 484 1.77 -14.33 -5.35
CA PRO A 484 1.86 -15.78 -5.39
C PRO A 484 0.69 -16.42 -4.61
N LEU A 485 0.22 -15.78 -3.53
CA LEU A 485 -0.95 -16.24 -2.79
C LEU A 485 -2.22 -16.19 -3.63
N ALA A 486 -2.41 -15.14 -4.43
CA ALA A 486 -3.54 -15.01 -5.33
C ALA A 486 -3.57 -16.13 -6.37
N GLY A 487 -2.42 -16.44 -6.97
CA GLY A 487 -2.27 -17.57 -7.90
C GLY A 487 -2.55 -18.93 -7.24
N LEU A 488 -2.14 -19.10 -5.97
CA LEU A 488 -2.43 -20.33 -5.22
C LEU A 488 -3.94 -20.52 -4.96
N ILE A 489 -4.65 -19.46 -4.53
CA ILE A 489 -6.09 -19.54 -4.22
C ILE A 489 -7.00 -19.27 -5.44
N GLY A 490 -6.41 -19.13 -6.64
CA GLY A 490 -7.14 -18.97 -7.90
C GLY A 490 -7.90 -17.64 -8.04
N ILE A 491 -7.38 -16.54 -7.51
CA ILE A 491 -7.99 -15.20 -7.66
C ILE A 491 -7.11 -14.25 -8.45
N ASP A 492 -7.72 -13.19 -8.98
CA ASP A 492 -6.99 -12.11 -9.63
C ASP A 492 -5.91 -11.52 -8.70
N PRO A 493 -4.63 -11.49 -9.10
CA PRO A 493 -3.54 -10.96 -8.28
C PRO A 493 -3.65 -9.47 -7.95
N VAL A 494 -4.22 -8.68 -8.87
CA VAL A 494 -4.46 -7.24 -8.67
C VAL A 494 -5.42 -7.06 -7.51
N ALA A 495 -6.49 -7.86 -7.45
CA ALA A 495 -7.46 -7.83 -6.37
C ALA A 495 -6.82 -8.03 -5.00
N LEU A 496 -5.98 -9.06 -4.84
CA LEU A 496 -5.39 -9.38 -3.53
C LEU A 496 -4.35 -8.35 -3.09
N VAL A 497 -3.53 -7.84 -4.01
CA VAL A 497 -2.58 -6.76 -3.73
C VAL A 497 -3.31 -5.49 -3.28
N LEU A 498 -4.38 -5.10 -4.00
CA LEU A 498 -5.20 -3.95 -3.61
C LEU A 498 -5.84 -4.16 -2.25
N VAL A 499 -6.34 -5.36 -1.95
CA VAL A 499 -6.89 -5.69 -0.62
C VAL A 499 -5.84 -5.49 0.47
N VAL A 500 -4.62 -5.99 0.29
CA VAL A 500 -3.53 -5.81 1.27
C VAL A 500 -3.17 -4.32 1.42
N ALA A 501 -3.07 -3.58 0.32
CA ALA A 501 -2.71 -2.17 0.34
C ALA A 501 -3.77 -1.30 1.03
N LEU A 502 -5.05 -1.57 0.77
CA LEU A 502 -6.18 -0.85 1.38
C LEU A 502 -6.34 -1.28 2.84
N ALA A 503 -6.34 -2.57 3.15
CA ALA A 503 -6.47 -3.07 4.52
C ALA A 503 -5.35 -2.57 5.44
N SER A 504 -4.11 -2.51 4.93
CA SER A 504 -2.98 -1.92 5.66
C SER A 504 -3.05 -0.40 5.83
N SER A 505 -4.08 0.25 5.28
CA SER A 505 -4.31 1.69 5.41
C SER A 505 -5.57 2.03 6.23
N ILE A 506 -6.26 1.03 6.81
CA ILE A 506 -7.50 1.19 7.61
C ILE A 506 -7.16 0.93 9.09
N ASP A 507 -6.27 1.74 9.68
CA ASP A 507 -5.92 1.65 11.11
C ASP A 507 -6.37 2.90 11.88
N PHE A 508 -7.36 2.71 12.75
CA PHE A 508 -7.94 3.74 13.60
C PHE A 508 -7.87 3.41 15.10
N ALA A 509 -7.69 2.15 15.50
CA ALA A 509 -7.76 1.76 16.91
C ALA A 509 -6.57 2.23 17.76
N LEU A 510 -5.37 2.33 17.18
CA LEU A 510 -4.17 2.61 17.98
C LEU A 510 -3.70 4.07 17.85
N VAL A 511 -3.31 4.65 18.98
CA VAL A 511 -2.71 6.00 19.02
C VAL A 511 -1.44 6.06 18.16
N ILE A 512 -0.64 5.00 18.23
CA ILE A 512 0.61 4.88 17.48
C ILE A 512 0.42 4.34 16.07
N GLY A 513 -0.77 3.84 15.73
CA GLY A 513 -1.03 3.17 14.44
C GLY A 513 -0.80 4.11 13.26
N THR A 514 -1.26 5.36 13.39
CA THR A 514 -1.01 6.39 12.38
C THR A 514 -0.65 7.75 12.97
N PRO A 515 0.25 8.54 12.32
CA PRO A 515 0.56 9.90 12.76
C PRO A 515 -0.67 10.83 12.89
N PRO A 516 -1.69 10.77 12.01
CA PRO A 516 -2.97 11.46 12.21
C PRO A 516 -3.60 11.21 13.58
N THR A 517 -3.72 9.94 13.99
CA THR A 517 -4.32 9.57 15.28
C THR A 517 -3.48 10.06 16.46
N MET A 518 -2.15 10.00 16.32
CA MET A 518 -1.22 10.54 17.32
C MET A 518 -1.39 12.05 17.51
N LEU A 519 -1.49 12.81 16.42
CA LEU A 519 -1.73 14.26 16.49
C LEU A 519 -3.07 14.60 17.15
N ALA A 520 -4.11 13.78 16.94
CA ALA A 520 -5.38 13.93 17.65
C ALA A 520 -5.25 13.61 19.15
N TYR A 521 -4.45 12.60 19.51
CA TYR A 521 -4.16 12.28 20.91
C TYR A 521 -3.38 13.40 21.62
N ASP A 522 -2.42 14.02 20.93
CA ASP A 522 -1.58 15.10 21.45
C ASP A 522 -2.35 16.38 21.79
N THR A 523 -3.60 16.53 21.32
CA THR A 523 -4.47 17.63 21.76
C THR A 523 -4.93 17.49 23.22
N GLY A 524 -4.67 16.36 23.88
CA GLY A 524 -5.06 16.08 25.27
C GLY A 524 -6.56 15.83 25.47
N LEU A 525 -7.33 15.67 24.38
CA LEU A 525 -8.79 15.49 24.45
C LEU A 525 -9.20 14.04 24.72
N PHE A 526 -8.32 13.07 24.49
CA PHE A 526 -8.65 11.64 24.49
C PHE A 526 -7.73 10.85 25.40
N THR A 527 -8.26 9.77 25.97
CA THR A 527 -7.42 8.69 26.49
C THR A 527 -7.13 7.69 25.37
N ALA A 528 -6.05 6.92 25.48
CA ALA A 528 -5.73 5.87 24.51
C ALA A 528 -6.87 4.84 24.40
N SER A 529 -7.50 4.50 25.53
CA SER A 529 -8.66 3.61 25.57
C SER A 529 -9.88 4.18 24.85
N GLU A 530 -10.09 5.50 24.88
CA GLU A 530 -11.19 6.14 24.13
C GLU A 530 -10.95 6.09 22.62
N ILE A 531 -9.71 6.30 22.17
CA ILE A 531 -9.33 6.16 20.75
C ILE A 531 -9.55 4.71 20.30
N MET A 532 -9.06 3.73 21.06
CA MET A 532 -9.24 2.31 20.77
C MET A 532 -10.72 1.93 20.69
N ALA A 533 -11.52 2.29 21.70
CA ALA A 533 -12.94 1.96 21.73
C ALA A 533 -13.74 2.55 20.55
N LYS A 534 -13.32 3.70 20.01
CA LYS A 534 -13.94 4.33 18.85
C LYS A 534 -13.34 3.87 17.51
N GLY A 535 -12.07 3.50 17.49
CA GLY A 535 -11.35 3.08 16.30
C GLY A 535 -11.62 1.63 15.93
N SER A 536 -11.62 0.69 16.88
CA SER A 536 -11.78 -0.74 16.57
C SER A 536 -13.07 -1.09 15.80
N PRO A 537 -14.24 -0.47 16.10
CA PRO A 537 -15.43 -0.70 15.28
C PRO A 537 -15.31 -0.15 13.86
N LEU A 538 -14.53 0.91 13.66
CA LEU A 538 -14.26 1.48 12.34
C LEU A 538 -13.27 0.61 11.55
N ASP A 539 -12.27 0.03 12.20
CA ASP A 539 -11.35 -0.94 11.56
C ASP A 539 -12.14 -2.13 11.00
N LEU A 540 -13.00 -2.74 11.85
CA LEU A 540 -13.86 -3.84 11.43
C LEU A 540 -14.87 -3.42 10.36
N GLY A 541 -15.50 -2.25 10.52
CA GLY A 541 -16.44 -1.73 9.54
C GLY A 541 -15.77 -1.43 8.19
N GLY A 542 -14.53 -0.94 8.20
CA GLY A 542 -13.74 -0.68 7.01
C GLY A 542 -13.34 -1.96 6.30
N LEU A 543 -12.99 -3.00 7.06
CA LEU A 543 -12.69 -4.33 6.51
C LEU A 543 -13.94 -4.98 5.88
N VAL A 544 -15.08 -4.92 6.56
CA VAL A 544 -16.36 -5.41 6.03
C VAL A 544 -16.75 -4.64 4.77
N LEU A 545 -16.54 -3.33 4.74
CA LEU A 545 -16.82 -2.52 3.55
C LEU A 545 -15.87 -2.85 2.39
N LEU A 546 -14.57 -3.03 2.68
CA LEU A 546 -13.57 -3.38 1.69
C LEU A 546 -13.92 -4.72 1.02
N VAL A 547 -14.12 -5.77 1.81
CA VAL A 547 -14.37 -7.13 1.31
C VAL A 547 -15.80 -7.29 0.78
N GLY A 548 -16.78 -6.69 1.45
CA GLY A 548 -18.20 -6.90 1.16
C GLY A 548 -18.81 -5.95 0.13
N ALA A 549 -18.17 -4.82 -0.17
CA ALA A 549 -18.69 -3.85 -1.13
C ALA A 549 -17.65 -3.38 -2.16
N VAL A 550 -16.43 -3.03 -1.73
CA VAL A 550 -15.42 -2.44 -2.63
C VAL A 550 -14.83 -3.49 -3.57
N VAL A 551 -14.43 -4.66 -3.06
CA VAL A 551 -13.94 -5.77 -3.89
C VAL A 551 -15.01 -6.25 -4.89
N PRO A 552 -16.26 -6.53 -4.48
CA PRO A 552 -17.34 -6.83 -5.43
C PRO A 552 -17.58 -5.73 -6.46
N PHE A 553 -17.47 -4.45 -6.06
CA PHE A 553 -17.60 -3.34 -6.99
C PHE A 553 -16.55 -3.42 -8.11
N TRP A 554 -15.29 -3.74 -7.80
CA TRP A 554 -14.24 -3.88 -8.81
C TRP A 554 -14.55 -4.98 -9.84
N TYR A 555 -15.04 -6.14 -9.40
CA TYR A 555 -15.52 -7.20 -10.30
C TYR A 555 -16.72 -6.75 -11.15
N LEU A 556 -17.68 -6.05 -10.55
CA LEU A 556 -18.89 -5.59 -11.24
C LEU A 556 -18.60 -4.59 -12.36
N VAL A 557 -17.58 -3.74 -12.20
CA VAL A 557 -17.19 -2.76 -13.22
C VAL A 557 -16.09 -3.28 -14.17
N GLY A 558 -15.69 -4.55 -14.03
CA GLY A 558 -14.70 -5.20 -14.89
C GLY A 558 -13.28 -4.65 -14.74
N LEU A 559 -12.91 -4.18 -13.54
CA LEU A 559 -11.55 -3.73 -13.25
C LEU A 559 -10.59 -4.89 -12.98
N ILE A 560 -11.12 -5.98 -12.42
CA ILE A 560 -10.47 -7.24 -12.04
C ILE A 560 -11.38 -8.42 -12.36
#